data_AF-A0AAE7MMX4-F1
#
_entry.id   AF-A0AAE7MMX4-F1
#
_cell.length_a   1.000
_cell.length_b   1.000
_cell.length_c   1.000
_cell.angle_alpha   90.00
_cell.angle_beta   90.00
_cell.angle_gamma   90.00
#
_symmetry.space_group_name_H-M   'P 1'
#
loop_
_entity.id
_entity.type
_entity.pdbx_description
1 polymer ?
#
loop_
_entity_poly.entity_id
_entity_poly.type
_entity_poly.pdbx_seq_one_letter_code
_entity_poly.pdbx_strand_id
1 'polypeptide(L)'
;MNTLIKQIEKGKPFFEKISRNIYLGAIRDGFLTAMPAILFSSIFIMIAAVPEVFNVTLPEAFSTWLWKVYGYSMGLVGLLVAATTARCLANSMNRQLSDSGKQINEVSVMLASICGFVMMAADQIDGGIATDYLGTKGLLAAFVSAFVTVNVYKFCVKRDLTIRMPKEVPGTITQMFRDIIPFSIAVFIAVLIDTGVRYFFDTSFAAGVIQLLQPLFGAADGYLGIAIIWGAMAMFWFVGVHGPSIVEPAIAAIIYANVETNFELFKSGEQASKVLTVGLGNFVGTMGGTGATLVVPFLFMLFAKSKQLKAVGKTSFIPVSFAVNEPLLFATPIILNPYFLIPFLLAPIANVWIFKFFVDVLGMNSFISVLPWATPAPIGLVLGTGFSVLAILLAVVLVVVDAIIYLPFIKAYDSELVEQEMKNAAVEEVKEEIAKDIQEVGATAAAIVDDAKASVGEGKRVLVLCAGAGTSAMLANALEEGAKETGVNISAKAGAYGSHYDMMKNFDLVVLAPQVNSYLDDLRKDADKLGIKVIATKGAEYINLTRDPKGAVDFVLKQF
;
A
#
# COMPACT_ATOMS: atom_id res chain seq x y z
N MET A 1 -26.83 -13.89 4.79
CA MET A 1 -25.61 -13.55 4.01
C MET A 1 -25.88 -12.49 2.94
N ASN A 2 -26.74 -12.73 1.94
CA ASN A 2 -26.99 -11.73 0.86
C ASN A 2 -27.54 -10.38 1.38
N THR A 3 -28.36 -10.39 2.43
CA THR A 3 -28.86 -9.14 3.07
C THR A 3 -27.74 -8.34 3.73
N LEU A 4 -26.79 -9.01 4.39
CA LEU A 4 -25.61 -8.38 5.01
C LEU A 4 -24.68 -7.79 3.95
N ILE A 5 -24.44 -8.51 2.86
CA ILE A 5 -23.64 -8.02 1.72
C ILE A 5 -24.27 -6.75 1.15
N LYS A 6 -25.58 -6.75 0.90
CA LYS A 6 -26.29 -5.53 0.44
C LYS A 6 -26.22 -4.38 1.44
N GLN A 7 -26.21 -4.65 2.74
CA GLN A 7 -26.02 -3.61 3.76
C GLN A 7 -24.59 -3.05 3.75
N ILE A 8 -23.58 -3.89 3.55
CA ILE A 8 -22.18 -3.46 3.38
C ILE A 8 -22.03 -2.60 2.13
N GLU A 9 -22.64 -2.99 1.01
CA GLU A 9 -22.63 -2.24 -0.25
C GLU A 9 -23.29 -0.86 -0.14
N LYS A 10 -24.29 -0.68 0.75
CA LYS A 10 -24.85 0.67 1.04
C LYS A 10 -23.82 1.62 1.67
N GLY A 11 -22.75 1.09 2.26
CA GLY A 11 -21.62 1.86 2.79
C GLY A 11 -20.65 2.39 1.71
N LYS A 12 -20.80 1.98 0.44
CA LYS A 12 -19.89 2.36 -0.66
C LYS A 12 -19.60 3.86 -0.76
N PRO A 13 -20.57 4.80 -0.63
CA PRO A 13 -20.27 6.24 -0.68
C PRO A 13 -19.35 6.71 0.46
N PHE A 14 -19.48 6.12 1.64
CA PHE A 14 -18.59 6.40 2.77
C PHE A 14 -17.18 5.86 2.50
N PHE A 15 -17.09 4.66 1.93
CA PHE A 15 -15.82 4.03 1.56
C PHE A 15 -15.08 4.86 0.50
N GLU A 16 -15.79 5.33 -0.51
CA GLU A 16 -15.26 6.24 -1.53
C GLU A 16 -14.78 7.56 -0.91
N LYS A 17 -15.51 8.12 0.06
CA LYS A 17 -15.11 9.35 0.74
C LYS A 17 -13.78 9.20 1.49
N ILE A 18 -13.60 8.08 2.20
CA ILE A 18 -12.32 7.76 2.86
C ILE A 18 -11.21 7.59 1.81
N SER A 19 -11.49 6.83 0.75
CA SER A 19 -10.52 6.56 -0.32
C SER A 19 -10.09 7.84 -1.08
N ARG A 20 -10.97 8.84 -1.17
CA ARG A 20 -10.68 10.14 -1.81
C ARG A 20 -9.88 11.11 -0.93
N ASN A 21 -9.65 10.80 0.35
CA ASN A 21 -8.81 11.64 1.21
C ASN A 21 -7.34 11.50 0.78
N ILE A 22 -6.72 12.60 0.36
CA ILE A 22 -5.34 12.60 -0.17
C ILE A 22 -4.28 12.17 0.85
N TYR A 23 -4.50 12.37 2.15
CA TYR A 23 -3.53 11.98 3.19
C TYR A 23 -3.60 10.47 3.46
N LEU A 24 -4.80 9.92 3.57
CA LEU A 24 -5.00 8.47 3.73
C LEU A 24 -4.59 7.74 2.45
N GLY A 25 -4.94 8.28 1.28
CA GLY A 25 -4.47 7.79 -0.01
C GLY A 25 -2.94 7.78 -0.10
N ALA A 26 -2.27 8.84 0.36
CA ALA A 26 -0.82 8.91 0.37
C ALA A 26 -0.16 7.87 1.28
N ILE A 27 -0.71 7.58 2.46
CA ILE A 27 -0.22 6.50 3.33
C ILE A 27 -0.32 5.16 2.60
N ARG A 28 -1.52 4.83 2.10
CA ARG A 28 -1.78 3.57 1.38
C ARG A 28 -0.82 3.41 0.19
N ASP A 29 -0.75 4.43 -0.66
CA ASP A 29 0.05 4.39 -1.89
C ASP A 29 1.57 4.44 -1.57
N GLY A 30 1.95 5.05 -0.45
CA GLY A 30 3.31 5.04 0.09
C GLY A 30 3.75 3.63 0.47
N PHE A 31 2.90 2.86 1.15
CA PHE A 31 3.17 1.44 1.44
C PHE A 31 3.22 0.58 0.19
N LEU A 32 2.29 0.77 -0.75
CA LEU A 32 2.31 0.05 -2.03
C LEU A 32 3.60 0.30 -2.80
N THR A 33 4.14 1.53 -2.73
CA THR A 33 5.45 1.85 -3.31
C THR A 33 6.60 1.13 -2.59
N ALA A 34 6.52 0.98 -1.26
CA ALA A 34 7.54 0.28 -0.45
C ALA A 34 7.38 -1.26 -0.45
N MET A 35 6.32 -1.79 -1.05
CA MET A 35 5.96 -3.20 -1.04
C MET A 35 7.07 -4.15 -1.48
N PRO A 36 7.90 -3.86 -2.51
CA PRO A 36 9.00 -4.74 -2.88
C PRO A 36 9.97 -5.02 -1.72
N ALA A 37 10.29 -4.00 -0.91
CA ALA A 37 11.16 -4.17 0.25
C ALA A 37 10.50 -4.98 1.36
N ILE A 38 9.20 -4.78 1.60
CA ILE A 38 8.42 -5.50 2.61
C ILE A 38 8.25 -6.98 2.25
N LEU A 39 7.94 -7.29 0.99
CA LEU A 39 7.82 -8.67 0.53
C LEU A 39 9.19 -9.37 0.54
N PHE A 40 10.23 -8.66 0.13
CA PHE A 40 11.60 -9.16 0.21
C PHE A 40 11.95 -9.53 1.65
N SER A 41 11.74 -8.62 2.62
CA SER A 41 12.05 -8.88 4.03
C SER A 41 11.24 -10.03 4.63
N SER A 42 9.97 -10.19 4.21
CA SER A 42 9.08 -11.27 4.66
C SER A 42 9.65 -12.66 4.37
N ILE A 43 10.40 -12.82 3.27
CA ILE A 43 11.05 -14.09 2.93
C ILE A 43 12.17 -14.41 3.93
N PHE A 44 12.99 -13.42 4.29
CA PHE A 44 14.14 -13.63 5.17
C PHE A 44 13.72 -13.91 6.62
N ILE A 45 12.72 -13.20 7.14
CA ILE A 45 12.17 -13.50 8.47
C ILE A 45 11.52 -14.88 8.51
N MET A 46 10.86 -15.31 7.42
CA MET A 46 10.32 -16.66 7.31
C MET A 46 11.42 -17.72 7.36
N ILE A 47 12.51 -17.56 6.61
CA ILE A 47 13.62 -18.51 6.62
C ILE A 47 14.31 -18.53 8.00
N ALA A 48 14.35 -17.40 8.71
CA ALA A 48 14.94 -17.31 10.04
C ALA A 48 14.05 -17.95 11.13
N ALA A 49 12.75 -17.64 11.13
CA ALA A 49 11.83 -17.97 12.23
C ALA A 49 11.17 -19.35 12.10
N VAL A 50 10.91 -19.84 10.88
CA VAL A 50 10.20 -21.12 10.68
C VAL A 50 10.99 -22.33 11.19
N PRO A 51 12.33 -22.44 11.00
CA PRO A 51 13.09 -23.56 11.55
C PRO A 51 12.96 -23.72 13.07
N GLU A 52 12.84 -22.62 13.82
CA GLU A 52 12.65 -22.63 15.27
C GLU A 52 11.35 -23.34 15.68
N VAL A 53 10.30 -23.24 14.86
CA VAL A 53 9.02 -23.96 15.06
C VAL A 53 9.23 -25.48 15.11
N PHE A 54 10.19 -25.99 14.33
CA PHE A 54 10.53 -27.40 14.26
C PHE A 54 11.70 -27.80 15.17
N ASN A 55 12.09 -26.91 16.09
CA ASN A 55 13.25 -27.08 16.97
C ASN A 55 14.56 -27.32 16.18
N VAL A 56 14.66 -26.74 14.99
CA VAL A 56 15.86 -26.79 14.13
C VAL A 56 16.65 -25.50 14.32
N THR A 57 17.84 -25.61 14.91
CA THR A 57 18.74 -24.47 15.09
C THR A 57 19.56 -24.26 13.82
N LEU A 58 19.42 -23.07 13.20
CA LEU A 58 20.26 -22.67 12.08
C LEU A 58 21.71 -22.38 12.53
N PRO A 59 22.71 -22.57 11.66
CA PRO A 59 24.07 -22.10 11.95
C PRO A 59 24.08 -20.60 12.27
N GLU A 60 24.75 -20.21 13.36
CA GLU A 60 24.73 -18.84 13.88
C GLU A 60 25.07 -17.78 12.82
N ALA A 61 26.11 -18.03 12.03
CA ALA A 61 26.52 -17.13 10.94
C ALA A 61 25.42 -16.95 9.89
N PHE A 62 24.67 -18.01 9.57
CA PHE A 62 23.58 -17.95 8.60
C PHE A 62 22.35 -17.25 9.18
N SER A 63 21.98 -17.55 10.43
CA SER A 63 20.91 -16.85 11.14
C SER A 63 21.19 -15.35 11.25
N THR A 64 22.42 -14.99 11.65
CA THR A 64 22.87 -13.60 11.74
C THR A 64 22.78 -12.89 10.39
N TRP A 65 23.14 -13.57 9.30
CA TRP A 65 23.00 -13.04 7.95
C TRP A 65 21.54 -12.79 7.56
N LEU A 66 20.62 -13.73 7.85
CA LEU A 66 19.18 -13.57 7.59
C LEU A 66 18.61 -12.36 8.35
N TRP A 67 18.91 -12.24 9.64
CA TRP A 67 18.46 -11.13 10.47
C TRP A 67 19.07 -9.79 10.07
N LYS A 68 20.31 -9.78 9.58
CA LYS A 68 20.91 -8.58 8.97
C LYS A 68 20.14 -8.13 7.74
N VAL A 69 19.77 -9.05 6.84
CA VAL A 69 18.97 -8.71 5.65
C VAL A 69 17.61 -8.17 6.05
N TYR A 70 16.93 -8.80 7.02
CA TYR A 70 15.67 -8.30 7.56
C TYR A 70 15.81 -6.92 8.22
N GLY A 71 16.83 -6.72 9.05
CA GLY A 71 17.11 -5.47 9.75
C GLY A 71 17.38 -4.29 8.81
N TYR A 72 18.07 -4.52 7.69
CA TYR A 72 18.34 -3.48 6.69
C TYR A 72 17.24 -3.32 5.63
N SER A 73 16.15 -4.07 5.73
CA SER A 73 14.95 -3.92 4.91
C SER A 73 13.76 -3.49 5.76
N MET A 74 13.13 -4.42 6.48
CA MET A 74 11.99 -4.12 7.35
C MET A 74 12.37 -3.22 8.53
N GLY A 75 13.57 -3.39 9.08
CA GLY A 75 14.08 -2.52 10.15
C GLY A 75 14.34 -1.07 9.71
N LEU A 76 14.27 -0.76 8.42
CA LEU A 76 14.36 0.60 7.87
C LEU A 76 13.06 1.03 7.14
N VAL A 77 11.97 0.27 7.28
CA VAL A 77 10.73 0.54 6.54
C VAL A 77 10.13 1.91 6.87
N GLY A 78 10.34 2.44 8.08
CA GLY A 78 9.91 3.78 8.45
C GLY A 78 10.53 4.85 7.57
N LEU A 79 11.82 4.70 7.23
CA LEU A 79 12.53 5.60 6.31
C LEU A 79 11.96 5.52 4.89
N LEU A 80 11.75 4.30 4.39
CA LEU A 80 11.17 4.07 3.06
C LEU A 80 9.77 4.68 2.96
N VAL A 81 8.93 4.43 3.96
CA VAL A 81 7.54 4.89 4.00
C VAL A 81 7.45 6.40 4.21
N ALA A 82 8.36 7.03 4.97
CA ALA A 82 8.43 8.49 5.10
C ALA A 82 8.64 9.14 3.73
N ALA A 83 9.56 8.59 2.93
CA ALA A 83 9.85 9.08 1.59
C ALA A 83 8.68 8.84 0.62
N THR A 84 8.21 7.60 0.52
CA THR A 84 7.18 7.24 -0.46
C THR A 84 5.83 7.88 -0.15
N THR A 85 5.46 8.01 1.13
CA THR A 85 4.24 8.73 1.55
C THR A 85 4.33 10.22 1.18
N ALA A 86 5.48 10.86 1.43
CA ALA A 86 5.70 12.25 1.05
C ALA A 86 5.60 12.44 -0.47
N ARG A 87 6.18 11.53 -1.25
CA ARG A 87 6.03 11.51 -2.72
C ARG A 87 4.57 11.42 -3.13
N CYS A 88 3.84 10.40 -2.68
CA CYS A 88 2.45 10.18 -3.06
C CYS A 88 1.54 11.36 -2.67
N LEU A 89 1.80 11.98 -1.50
CA LEU A 89 1.07 13.17 -1.08
C LEU A 89 1.41 14.39 -1.95
N ALA A 90 2.69 14.61 -2.28
CA ALA A 90 3.09 15.68 -3.17
C ALA A 90 2.49 15.52 -4.57
N ASN A 91 2.40 14.30 -5.10
CA ASN A 91 1.79 14.02 -6.40
C ASN A 91 0.30 14.37 -6.36
N SER A 92 -0.38 14.00 -5.28
CA SER A 92 -1.79 14.36 -5.04
C SER A 92 -1.99 15.87 -4.94
N MET A 93 -1.05 16.59 -4.30
CA MET A 93 -1.11 18.05 -4.19
C MET A 93 -0.71 18.78 -5.48
N ASN A 94 0.20 18.22 -6.27
CA ASN A 94 0.60 18.77 -7.58
C ASN A 94 -0.57 18.82 -8.55
N ARG A 95 -1.46 17.82 -8.51
CA ARG A 95 -2.73 17.84 -9.27
C ARG A 95 -3.62 19.02 -8.92
N GLN A 96 -3.55 19.52 -7.68
CA GLN A 96 -4.29 20.70 -7.25
C GLN A 96 -3.58 22.02 -7.55
N LEU A 97 -2.25 21.97 -7.74
CA LEU A 97 -1.40 23.14 -8.01
C LEU A 97 -1.19 23.37 -9.51
N SER A 98 -1.53 22.41 -10.37
CA SER A 98 -1.29 22.49 -11.81
C SER A 98 -1.91 23.76 -12.41
N ASP A 99 -3.07 24.21 -11.94
CA ASP A 99 -3.76 25.46 -12.35
C ASP A 99 -2.93 26.73 -12.17
N SER A 100 -1.90 26.69 -11.32
CA SER A 100 -1.00 27.82 -11.03
C SER A 100 0.34 27.75 -11.75
N GLY A 101 0.59 26.73 -12.58
CA GLY A 101 1.88 26.50 -13.25
C GLY A 101 3.02 26.17 -12.27
N LYS A 102 2.68 25.78 -11.04
CA LYS A 102 3.61 25.50 -9.95
C LYS A 102 3.56 24.02 -9.58
N GLN A 103 4.71 23.46 -9.26
CA GLN A 103 4.86 22.06 -8.89
C GLN A 103 5.82 21.92 -7.72
N ILE A 104 5.48 21.03 -6.79
CA ILE A 104 6.33 20.55 -5.71
C ILE A 104 7.26 19.49 -6.30
N ASN A 105 8.56 19.64 -6.07
CA ASN A 105 9.54 18.62 -6.44
C ASN A 105 9.41 17.38 -5.55
N GLU A 106 9.02 16.28 -6.18
CA GLU A 106 8.78 14.98 -5.54
C GLU A 106 10.03 14.41 -4.86
N VAL A 107 11.20 14.55 -5.49
CA VAL A 107 12.47 14.04 -4.93
C VAL A 107 12.88 14.87 -3.71
N SER A 108 12.70 16.19 -3.78
CA SER A 108 13.06 17.09 -2.67
C SER A 108 12.20 16.84 -1.43
N VAL A 109 10.90 16.59 -1.59
CA VAL A 109 10.05 16.21 -0.44
C VAL A 109 10.38 14.82 0.11
N MET A 110 10.80 13.86 -0.73
CA MET A 110 11.26 12.56 -0.25
C MET A 110 12.48 12.73 0.66
N LEU A 111 13.48 13.48 0.21
CA LEU A 111 14.71 13.72 0.95
C LEU A 111 14.43 14.51 2.25
N ALA A 112 13.62 15.57 2.18
CA ALA A 112 13.24 16.36 3.35
C ALA A 112 12.48 15.52 4.38
N SER A 113 11.56 14.65 3.91
CA SER A 113 10.79 13.75 4.77
C SER A 113 11.68 12.70 5.44
N ILE A 114 12.69 12.15 4.74
CA ILE A 114 13.69 11.26 5.35
C ILE A 114 14.46 12.00 6.45
N CYS A 115 14.97 13.19 6.17
CA CYS A 115 15.70 13.98 7.16
C CYS A 115 14.84 14.30 8.38
N GLY A 116 13.60 14.76 8.17
CA GLY A 116 12.66 15.03 9.27
C GLY A 116 12.31 13.79 10.07
N PHE A 117 12.16 12.63 9.42
CA PHE A 117 11.86 11.37 10.08
C PHE A 117 13.03 10.92 10.96
N VAL A 118 14.26 10.91 10.41
CA VAL A 118 15.45 10.51 11.17
C VAL A 118 15.65 11.42 12.38
N MET A 119 15.40 12.73 12.26
CA MET A 119 15.44 13.65 13.41
C MET A 119 14.46 13.27 14.52
N MET A 120 13.27 12.80 14.16
CA MET A 120 12.20 12.44 15.11
C MET A 120 12.29 11.00 15.65
N ALA A 121 13.11 10.14 15.03
CA ALA A 121 13.11 8.70 15.32
C ALA A 121 14.47 8.17 15.81
N ALA A 122 15.58 8.73 15.35
CA ALA A 122 16.91 8.22 15.70
C ALA A 122 17.52 8.99 16.88
N ASP A 123 18.05 8.25 17.84
CA ASP A 123 18.92 8.80 18.88
C ASP A 123 20.38 8.65 18.49
N GLN A 124 21.23 9.60 18.91
CA GLN A 124 22.68 9.44 18.78
C GLN A 124 23.18 8.48 19.86
N ILE A 125 24.04 7.55 19.45
CA ILE A 125 24.73 6.60 20.34
C ILE A 125 26.24 6.66 20.07
N ASP A 126 27.05 6.09 20.95
CA ASP A 126 28.50 6.07 20.74
C ASP A 126 28.84 5.37 19.42
N GLY A 127 29.57 6.07 18.56
CA GLY A 127 29.94 5.60 17.22
C GLY A 127 28.80 5.45 16.20
N GLY A 128 27.57 5.91 16.45
CA GLY A 128 26.48 5.74 15.48
C GLY A 128 25.12 6.35 15.83
N ILE A 129 24.07 5.79 15.21
CA ILE A 129 22.66 6.14 15.47
C ILE A 129 21.88 4.91 15.89
N ALA A 130 20.97 5.07 16.85
CA ALA A 130 20.02 4.03 17.23
C ALA A 130 19.04 3.75 16.09
N THR A 131 18.77 2.48 15.82
CA THR A 131 17.93 2.03 14.69
C THR A 131 16.56 1.52 15.12
N ASP A 132 16.29 1.43 16.42
CA ASP A 132 15.07 0.85 17.01
C ASP A 132 13.77 1.42 16.42
N TYR A 133 13.74 2.74 16.17
CA TYR A 133 12.57 3.43 15.64
C TYR A 133 12.68 3.76 14.14
N LEU A 134 13.73 3.30 13.43
CA LEU A 134 13.84 3.49 11.98
C LEU A 134 12.93 2.54 11.18
N GLY A 135 12.47 1.47 11.82
CA GLY A 135 11.59 0.46 11.25
C GLY A 135 10.11 0.75 11.54
N THR A 136 9.36 -0.31 11.81
CA THR A 136 7.91 -0.22 12.00
C THR A 136 7.47 0.59 13.22
N LYS A 137 8.29 0.64 14.28
CA LYS A 137 8.03 1.42 15.49
C LYS A 137 7.96 2.93 15.22
N GLY A 138 8.65 3.44 14.20
CA GLY A 138 8.66 4.85 13.85
C GLY A 138 7.64 5.29 12.81
N LEU A 139 6.73 4.43 12.34
CA LEU A 139 5.83 4.76 11.23
C LEU A 139 4.96 6.00 11.49
N LEU A 140 4.56 6.25 12.74
CA LEU A 140 3.85 7.49 13.09
C LEU A 140 4.72 8.75 12.89
N ALA A 141 6.00 8.69 13.27
CA ALA A 141 6.96 9.76 12.99
C ALA A 141 7.17 9.93 11.48
N ALA A 142 7.20 8.84 10.72
CA ALA A 142 7.31 8.87 9.25
C ALA A 142 6.12 9.62 8.60
N PHE A 143 4.89 9.38 9.05
CA PHE A 143 3.72 10.10 8.54
C PHE A 143 3.71 11.57 8.93
N VAL A 144 4.05 11.89 10.18
CA VAL A 144 4.19 13.29 10.62
C VAL A 144 5.24 14.01 9.77
N SER A 145 6.39 13.39 9.54
CA SER A 145 7.45 13.96 8.70
C SER A 145 6.97 14.21 7.27
N ALA A 146 6.32 13.22 6.65
CA ALA A 146 5.79 13.33 5.30
C ALA A 146 4.73 14.44 5.20
N PHE A 147 3.80 14.49 6.14
CA PHE A 147 2.71 15.47 6.13
C PHE A 147 3.21 16.88 6.38
N VAL A 148 4.08 17.09 7.37
CA VAL A 148 4.69 18.40 7.64
C VAL A 148 5.46 18.86 6.41
N THR A 149 6.32 17.99 5.87
CA THR A 149 7.16 18.32 4.71
C THR A 149 6.33 18.78 3.52
N VAL A 150 5.36 17.97 3.08
CA VAL A 150 4.62 18.29 1.85
C VAL A 150 3.72 19.52 2.03
N ASN A 151 3.12 19.72 3.21
CA ASN A 151 2.33 20.93 3.48
C ASN A 151 3.20 22.20 3.49
N VAL A 152 4.41 22.12 4.06
CA VAL A 152 5.38 23.24 4.04
C VAL A 152 5.81 23.54 2.61
N TYR A 153 6.12 22.52 1.80
CA TYR A 153 6.45 22.71 0.39
C TYR A 153 5.30 23.35 -0.38
N LYS A 154 4.07 22.86 -0.21
CA LYS A 154 2.87 23.48 -0.81
C LYS A 154 2.75 24.96 -0.42
N PHE A 155 2.96 25.28 0.86
CA PHE A 155 2.89 26.66 1.35
C PHE A 155 3.93 27.56 0.69
N CYS A 156 5.18 27.10 0.62
CA CYS A 156 6.31 27.87 0.09
C CYS A 156 6.21 28.04 -1.43
N VAL A 157 5.95 26.95 -2.16
CA VAL A 157 5.78 26.96 -3.63
C VAL A 157 4.62 27.88 -4.02
N LYS A 158 3.46 27.77 -3.35
CA LYS A 158 2.30 28.63 -3.65
C LYS A 158 2.60 30.12 -3.49
N ARG A 159 3.50 30.50 -2.57
CA ARG A 159 3.88 31.89 -2.28
C ARG A 159 5.19 32.35 -2.93
N ASP A 160 5.81 31.52 -3.76
CA ASP A 160 7.13 31.79 -4.36
C ASP A 160 8.22 32.06 -3.31
N LEU A 161 8.10 31.46 -2.13
CA LEU A 161 9.12 31.47 -1.07
C LEU A 161 10.26 30.52 -1.47
N THR A 162 11.05 30.96 -2.43
CA THR A 162 12.09 30.18 -3.10
C THR A 162 13.26 31.09 -3.46
N ILE A 163 14.44 30.51 -3.62
CA ILE A 163 15.60 31.26 -4.11
C ILE A 163 15.46 31.40 -5.64
N ARG A 164 15.49 32.66 -6.12
CA ARG A 164 15.38 32.96 -7.55
C ARG A 164 16.77 32.94 -8.18
N MET A 165 16.94 32.15 -9.23
CA MET A 165 18.18 32.12 -10.02
C MET A 165 18.06 33.00 -11.28
N PRO A 166 19.16 33.60 -11.75
CA PRO A 166 19.24 34.25 -13.06
C PRO A 166 18.88 33.29 -14.21
N LYS A 167 18.52 33.84 -15.38
CA LYS A 167 18.07 33.05 -16.54
C LYS A 167 19.18 32.21 -17.16
N GLU A 168 20.43 32.57 -16.90
CA GLU A 168 21.65 31.92 -17.38
C GLU A 168 21.90 30.58 -16.68
N VAL A 169 21.20 30.30 -15.58
CA VAL A 169 21.40 29.10 -14.76
C VAL A 169 20.51 27.95 -15.27
N PRO A 170 21.09 26.76 -15.54
CA PRO A 170 20.34 25.58 -15.96
C PRO A 170 19.12 25.27 -15.08
N GLY A 171 18.03 24.79 -15.70
CA GLY A 171 16.76 24.54 -15.02
C GLY A 171 16.87 23.59 -13.81
N THR A 172 17.70 22.55 -13.91
CA THR A 172 17.95 21.61 -12.81
C THR A 172 18.56 22.31 -11.59
N ILE A 173 19.53 23.20 -11.80
CA ILE A 173 20.17 23.96 -10.72
C ILE A 173 19.16 24.95 -10.14
N THR A 174 18.39 25.63 -10.99
CA THR A 174 17.31 26.53 -10.56
C THR A 174 16.31 25.82 -9.65
N GLN A 175 15.92 24.58 -9.98
CA GLN A 175 15.00 23.82 -9.14
C GLN A 175 15.62 23.46 -7.78
N MET A 176 16.89 23.03 -7.74
CA MET A 176 17.57 22.73 -6.47
C MET A 176 17.59 23.94 -5.53
N PHE A 177 17.91 25.13 -6.03
CA PHE A 177 17.91 26.36 -5.23
C PHE A 177 16.49 26.78 -4.80
N ARG A 178 15.47 26.55 -5.64
CA ARG A 178 14.07 26.81 -5.26
C ARG A 178 13.63 25.94 -4.09
N ASP A 179 14.12 24.71 -4.01
CA ASP A 179 13.75 23.76 -2.96
C ASP A 179 14.47 24.00 -1.62
N ILE A 180 15.57 24.76 -1.57
CA ILE A 180 16.34 25.01 -0.33
C ILE A 180 15.46 25.57 0.79
N ILE A 181 14.71 26.64 0.51
CA ILE A 181 13.86 27.29 1.54
C ILE A 181 12.76 26.34 2.04
N PRO A 182 11.92 25.73 1.17
CA PRO A 182 10.96 24.71 1.59
C PRO A 182 11.59 23.56 2.38
N PHE A 183 12.73 23.04 1.93
CA PHE A 183 13.47 21.95 2.56
C PHE A 183 13.89 22.34 3.99
N SER A 184 14.58 23.48 4.13
CA SER A 184 15.08 23.94 5.42
C SER A 184 13.96 24.17 6.42
N ILE A 185 12.85 24.79 6.00
CA ILE A 185 11.70 25.03 6.89
C ILE A 185 11.07 23.71 7.32
N ALA A 186 10.87 22.77 6.40
CA ALA A 186 10.27 21.47 6.69
C ALA A 186 11.09 20.68 7.71
N VAL A 187 12.40 20.55 7.48
CA VAL A 187 13.31 19.82 8.37
C VAL A 187 13.42 20.54 9.72
N PHE A 188 13.51 21.87 9.72
CA PHE A 188 13.60 22.63 10.97
C PHE A 188 12.34 22.48 11.83
N ILE A 189 11.14 22.43 11.23
CA ILE A 189 9.91 22.13 11.98
C ILE A 189 9.99 20.74 12.61
N ALA A 190 10.47 19.72 11.90
CA ALA A 190 10.65 18.39 12.48
C ALA A 190 11.64 18.40 13.65
N VAL A 191 12.74 19.17 13.56
CA VAL A 191 13.69 19.39 14.66
C VAL A 191 13.01 20.04 15.86
N LEU A 192 12.19 21.07 15.65
CA LEU A 192 11.47 21.73 16.73
C LEU A 192 10.45 20.80 17.42
N ILE A 193 9.76 19.96 16.64
CA ILE A 193 8.83 18.95 17.16
C ILE A 193 9.59 17.97 18.07
N ASP A 194 10.69 17.38 17.57
CA ASP A 194 11.48 16.41 18.32
C ASP A 194 12.14 17.04 19.57
N THR A 195 12.72 18.24 19.42
CA THR A 195 13.30 19.01 20.54
C THR A 195 12.25 19.27 21.63
N GLY A 196 11.03 19.62 21.24
CA GLY A 196 9.92 19.79 22.17
C GLY A 196 9.61 18.50 22.94
N VAL A 197 9.49 17.37 22.24
CA VAL A 197 9.22 16.08 22.90
C VAL A 197 10.35 15.70 23.85
N ARG A 198 11.61 15.82 23.43
CA ARG A 198 12.77 15.54 24.29
C ARG A 198 12.77 16.43 25.54
N TYR A 199 12.44 17.71 25.40
CA TYR A 199 12.37 18.64 26.53
C TYR A 199 11.31 18.24 27.57
N PHE A 200 10.14 17.76 27.13
CA PHE A 200 9.03 17.43 28.04
C PHE A 200 9.02 15.97 28.52
N PHE A 201 9.56 15.04 27.74
CA PHE A 201 9.41 13.60 27.98
C PHE A 201 10.74 12.82 28.05
N ASP A 202 11.88 13.48 27.77
CA ASP A 202 13.22 12.86 27.75
C ASP A 202 13.36 11.69 26.77
N THR A 203 12.59 11.72 25.68
CA THR A 203 12.61 10.70 24.62
C THR A 203 12.55 11.35 23.24
N SER A 204 12.95 10.63 22.18
CA SER A 204 12.63 11.02 20.80
C SER A 204 11.12 11.11 20.56
N PHE A 205 10.69 11.82 19.52
CA PHE A 205 9.28 11.88 19.13
C PHE A 205 8.67 10.47 18.94
N ALA A 206 9.36 9.58 18.23
CA ALA A 206 8.87 8.22 17.96
C ALA A 206 8.65 7.41 19.25
N ALA A 207 9.60 7.47 20.19
CA ALA A 207 9.47 6.82 21.49
C ALA A 207 8.37 7.47 22.34
N GLY A 208 8.29 8.79 22.37
CA GLY A 208 7.31 9.55 23.15
C GLY A 208 5.87 9.26 22.73
N VAL A 209 5.62 9.04 21.44
CA VAL A 209 4.31 8.60 20.94
C VAL A 209 3.91 7.24 21.52
N ILE A 210 4.84 6.28 21.58
CA ILE A 210 4.57 4.96 22.17
C ILE A 210 4.32 5.12 23.67
N GLN A 211 5.17 5.87 24.37
CA GLN A 211 5.03 6.13 25.80
C GLN A 211 3.70 6.80 26.15
N LEU A 212 3.23 7.75 25.34
CA LEU A 212 1.93 8.40 25.51
C LEU A 212 0.77 7.41 25.42
N LEU A 213 0.90 6.38 24.58
CA LEU A 213 -0.12 5.36 24.37
C LEU A 213 -0.03 4.22 25.39
N GLN A 214 1.11 4.00 26.05
CA GLN A 214 1.30 2.91 27.01
C GLN A 214 0.22 2.82 28.11
N PRO A 215 -0.21 3.93 28.76
CA PRO A 215 -1.24 3.87 29.80
C PRO A 215 -2.59 3.31 29.33
N LEU A 216 -2.92 3.43 28.04
CA LEU A 216 -4.14 2.86 27.46
C LEU A 216 -4.17 1.32 27.56
N PHE A 217 -2.99 0.71 27.61
CA PHE A 217 -2.81 -0.73 27.63
C PHE A 217 -2.37 -1.26 29.00
N GLY A 218 -2.30 -0.39 30.02
CA GLY A 218 -1.97 -0.77 31.39
C GLY A 218 -2.90 -1.89 31.89
N ALA A 219 -2.33 -3.09 31.96
CA ALA A 219 -2.93 -4.41 32.21
C ALA A 219 -4.44 -4.43 32.51
N ALA A 220 -5.24 -4.73 31.49
CA ALA A 220 -6.67 -4.94 31.64
C ALA A 220 -7.02 -6.40 31.26
N ASP A 221 -6.99 -7.29 32.26
CA ASP A 221 -7.29 -8.74 32.13
C ASP A 221 -8.80 -9.03 31.98
N GLY A 222 -9.64 -7.99 32.04
CA GLY A 222 -11.08 -8.08 31.78
C GLY A 222 -11.41 -8.11 30.29
N TYR A 223 -12.63 -8.54 29.95
CA TYR A 223 -13.13 -8.60 28.56
C TYR A 223 -12.97 -7.27 27.79
N LEU A 224 -13.26 -6.14 28.43
CA LEU A 224 -13.07 -4.83 27.81
C LEU A 224 -11.59 -4.52 27.56
N GLY A 225 -10.73 -4.88 28.51
CA GLY A 225 -9.31 -4.64 28.46
C GLY A 225 -8.62 -5.35 27.29
N ILE A 226 -8.83 -6.65 27.21
CA ILE A 226 -8.31 -7.47 26.10
C ILE A 226 -8.92 -7.00 24.77
N ALA A 227 -10.20 -6.63 24.70
CA ALA A 227 -10.78 -6.05 23.48
C ALA A 227 -10.07 -4.77 23.05
N ILE A 228 -9.72 -3.88 23.98
CA ILE A 228 -8.99 -2.65 23.67
C ILE A 228 -7.58 -2.97 23.16
N ILE A 229 -6.86 -3.89 23.79
CA ILE A 229 -5.49 -4.26 23.39
C ILE A 229 -5.46 -4.79 21.96
N TRP A 230 -6.20 -5.87 21.68
CA TRP A 230 -6.18 -6.51 20.36
C TRP A 230 -6.95 -5.75 19.29
N GLY A 231 -7.99 -5.02 19.71
CA GLY A 231 -8.67 -4.07 18.84
C GLY A 231 -7.76 -2.92 18.43
N ALA A 232 -6.96 -2.37 19.34
CA ALA A 232 -5.98 -1.33 19.03
C ALA A 232 -4.87 -1.85 18.10
N MET A 233 -4.36 -3.07 18.32
CA MET A 233 -3.40 -3.70 17.40
C MET A 233 -3.94 -3.75 15.97
N ALA A 234 -5.18 -4.21 15.80
CA ALA A 234 -5.85 -4.23 14.50
C ALA A 234 -6.07 -2.82 13.94
N MET A 235 -6.52 -1.87 14.75
CA MET A 235 -6.75 -0.49 14.31
C MET A 235 -5.47 0.20 13.84
N PHE A 236 -4.36 0.05 14.57
CA PHE A 236 -3.08 0.61 14.16
C PHE A 236 -2.66 0.05 12.80
N TRP A 237 -2.73 -1.27 12.62
CA TRP A 237 -2.41 -1.89 11.34
C TRP A 237 -3.33 -1.43 10.21
N PHE A 238 -4.62 -1.27 10.51
CA PHE A 238 -5.59 -0.76 9.55
C PHE A 238 -5.23 0.64 9.05
N VAL A 239 -4.72 1.52 9.92
CA VAL A 239 -4.28 2.87 9.53
C VAL A 239 -2.85 2.91 8.98
N GLY A 240 -2.18 1.77 8.84
CA GLY A 240 -0.83 1.66 8.29
C GLY A 240 0.30 1.76 9.33
N VAL A 241 0.02 1.53 10.62
CA VAL A 241 1.05 1.47 11.68
C VAL A 241 1.13 0.02 12.18
N HIS A 242 2.33 -0.54 12.33
CA HIS A 242 2.46 -1.92 12.82
C HIS A 242 1.94 -2.04 14.27
N GLY A 243 0.73 -2.58 14.43
CA GLY A 243 0.02 -2.63 15.72
C GLY A 243 0.82 -3.26 16.87
N PRO A 244 1.41 -4.45 16.70
CA PRO A 244 2.27 -5.06 17.72
C PRO A 244 3.41 -4.14 18.17
N SER A 245 4.01 -3.37 17.26
CA SER A 245 5.13 -2.47 17.57
C SER A 245 4.74 -1.30 18.48
N ILE A 246 3.45 -0.96 18.54
CA ILE A 246 2.92 0.11 19.39
C ILE A 246 2.38 -0.47 20.70
N VAL A 247 1.64 -1.58 20.63
CA VAL A 247 0.88 -2.11 21.76
C VAL A 247 1.71 -3.05 22.63
N GLU A 248 2.50 -3.96 22.04
CA GLU A 248 3.24 -4.97 22.81
C GLU A 248 4.25 -4.39 23.81
N PRO A 249 5.02 -3.34 23.50
CA PRO A 249 5.94 -2.74 24.48
C PRO A 249 5.25 -2.28 25.76
N ALA A 250 3.96 -1.92 25.69
CA ALA A 250 3.18 -1.48 26.86
C ALA A 250 2.76 -2.65 27.77
N ILE A 251 2.65 -3.86 27.21
CA ILE A 251 2.11 -5.03 27.93
C ILE A 251 3.13 -6.17 28.06
N ALA A 252 4.32 -6.06 27.47
CA ALA A 252 5.34 -7.10 27.42
C ALA A 252 5.64 -7.69 28.81
N ALA A 253 5.89 -6.83 29.80
CA ALA A 253 6.20 -7.28 31.16
C ALA A 253 5.10 -8.18 31.75
N ILE A 254 3.82 -7.78 31.60
CA ILE A 254 2.71 -8.54 32.18
C ILE A 254 2.39 -9.82 31.40
N ILE A 255 2.46 -9.80 30.07
CA ILE A 255 2.12 -10.98 29.24
C ILE A 255 3.11 -12.14 29.42
N TYR A 256 4.38 -11.86 29.72
CA TYR A 256 5.37 -12.91 30.02
C TYR A 256 5.29 -13.36 31.48
N ALA A 257 5.16 -12.44 32.44
CA ALA A 257 5.00 -12.78 33.85
C ALA A 257 3.75 -13.66 34.11
N ASN A 258 2.67 -13.43 33.36
CA ASN A 258 1.45 -14.24 33.45
C ASN A 258 1.64 -15.68 32.94
N VAL A 259 2.53 -15.93 31.98
CA VAL A 259 2.84 -17.29 31.53
C VAL A 259 3.59 -18.05 32.62
N GLU A 260 4.57 -17.40 33.27
CA GLU A 260 5.28 -17.97 34.40
C GLU A 260 4.33 -18.27 35.57
N THR A 261 3.46 -17.33 35.92
CA THR A 261 2.40 -17.53 36.93
C THR A 261 1.50 -18.72 36.58
N ASN A 262 1.05 -18.82 35.33
CA ASN A 262 0.24 -19.95 34.88
C ASN A 262 0.97 -21.28 34.96
N PHE A 263 2.27 -21.30 34.64
CA PHE A 263 3.08 -22.49 34.73
C PHE A 263 3.21 -22.99 36.18
N GLU A 264 3.40 -22.07 37.13
CA GLU A 264 3.43 -22.39 38.57
C GLU A 264 2.10 -22.94 39.07
N LEU A 265 0.98 -22.29 38.72
CA LEU A 265 -0.38 -22.77 39.03
C LEU A 265 -0.59 -24.19 38.50
N PHE A 266 -0.29 -24.40 37.21
CA PHE A 266 -0.42 -25.71 36.58
C PHE A 266 0.43 -26.79 37.26
N LYS A 267 1.68 -26.45 37.64
CA LYS A 267 2.58 -27.36 38.36
C LYS A 267 2.06 -27.73 39.74
N SER A 268 1.35 -26.82 40.40
CA SER A 268 0.70 -27.07 41.70
C SER A 268 -0.63 -27.86 41.59
N GLY A 269 -1.07 -28.20 40.37
CA GLY A 269 -2.35 -28.87 40.13
C GLY A 269 -3.55 -27.92 40.09
N GLU A 270 -3.31 -26.61 40.10
CA GLU A 270 -4.32 -25.57 39.95
C GLU A 270 -4.53 -25.21 38.46
N GLN A 271 -5.64 -24.55 38.16
CA GLN A 271 -5.92 -24.07 36.80
C GLN A 271 -5.02 -22.89 36.44
N ALA A 272 -4.38 -22.95 35.27
CA ALA A 272 -3.73 -21.79 34.66
C ALA A 272 -4.80 -20.75 34.24
N SER A 273 -5.01 -19.72 35.05
CA SER A 273 -6.15 -18.80 34.94
C SER A 273 -5.82 -17.44 34.34
N LYS A 274 -4.54 -17.05 34.24
CA LYS A 274 -4.16 -15.75 33.66
C LYS A 274 -4.33 -15.78 32.15
N VAL A 275 -5.30 -15.02 31.65
CA VAL A 275 -5.65 -15.00 30.22
C VAL A 275 -4.67 -14.14 29.43
N LEU A 276 -4.36 -12.94 29.93
CA LEU A 276 -3.44 -11.99 29.30
C LEU A 276 -2.00 -12.52 29.26
N THR A 277 -1.65 -13.23 28.19
CA THR A 277 -0.36 -13.90 27.99
C THR A 277 0.20 -13.64 26.59
N VAL A 278 1.49 -13.90 26.36
CA VAL A 278 2.08 -13.77 25.02
C VAL A 278 1.44 -14.74 24.02
N GLY A 279 1.02 -15.93 24.48
CA GLY A 279 0.32 -16.92 23.67
C GLY A 279 -1.09 -16.46 23.24
N LEU A 280 -1.81 -15.75 24.11
CA LEU A 280 -3.08 -15.10 23.74
C LEU A 280 -2.89 -14.14 22.57
N GLY A 281 -1.77 -13.41 22.57
CA GLY A 281 -1.38 -12.58 21.42
C GLY A 281 -1.17 -13.43 20.18
N ASN A 282 -0.10 -14.21 20.18
CA ASN A 282 0.43 -14.88 18.99
C ASN A 282 -0.54 -15.88 18.35
N PHE A 283 -1.28 -16.63 19.16
CA PHE A 283 -2.01 -17.81 18.67
C PHE A 283 -3.53 -17.65 18.69
N VAL A 284 -4.05 -16.53 19.21
CA VAL A 284 -5.49 -16.30 19.33
C VAL A 284 -5.88 -14.93 18.80
N GLY A 285 -5.39 -13.85 19.42
CA GLY A 285 -5.73 -12.48 19.03
C GLY A 285 -5.14 -12.07 17.67
N THR A 286 -3.96 -12.59 17.31
CA THR A 286 -3.33 -12.39 16.01
C THR A 286 -3.17 -13.71 15.25
N MET A 287 -4.22 -14.53 15.24
CA MET A 287 -4.24 -15.82 14.55
C MET A 287 -3.92 -15.65 13.05
N GLY A 288 -2.74 -16.11 12.63
CA GLY A 288 -2.23 -15.92 11.26
C GLY A 288 -1.85 -14.47 10.94
N GLY A 289 -1.43 -13.71 11.95
CA GLY A 289 -1.05 -12.30 11.86
C GLY A 289 -2.10 -11.34 12.43
N THR A 290 -1.80 -10.03 12.41
CA THR A 290 -2.73 -9.03 12.94
C THR A 290 -4.05 -9.05 12.17
N GLY A 291 -5.17 -8.96 12.90
CA GLY A 291 -6.52 -9.04 12.35
C GLY A 291 -7.12 -10.45 12.37
N ALA A 292 -6.43 -11.44 12.93
CA ALA A 292 -6.85 -12.85 12.90
C ALA A 292 -7.05 -13.34 11.44
N THR A 293 -6.06 -13.04 10.59
CA THR A 293 -6.16 -13.23 9.13
C THR A 293 -5.93 -14.66 8.64
N LEU A 294 -5.69 -15.63 9.53
CA LEU A 294 -5.36 -17.01 9.14
C LEU A 294 -6.31 -17.57 8.08
N VAL A 295 -7.62 -17.37 8.25
CA VAL A 295 -8.64 -17.92 7.37
C VAL A 295 -8.70 -17.22 6.01
N VAL A 296 -8.25 -15.97 5.91
CA VAL A 296 -8.50 -15.09 4.76
C VAL A 296 -7.91 -15.63 3.45
N PRO A 297 -6.64 -16.08 3.38
CA PRO A 297 -6.10 -16.68 2.15
C PRO A 297 -6.87 -17.93 1.71
N PHE A 298 -7.31 -18.75 2.66
CA PHE A 298 -8.13 -19.94 2.36
C PHE A 298 -9.51 -19.54 1.83
N LEU A 299 -10.15 -18.53 2.42
CA LEU A 299 -11.41 -18.01 1.91
C LEU A 299 -11.27 -17.44 0.50
N PHE A 300 -10.15 -16.78 0.18
CA PHE A 300 -9.88 -16.32 -1.19
C PHE A 300 -9.72 -17.48 -2.17
N MET A 301 -9.00 -18.53 -1.80
CA MET A 301 -8.83 -19.71 -2.67
C MET A 301 -10.13 -20.47 -2.89
N LEU A 302 -10.97 -20.59 -1.85
CA LEU A 302 -12.17 -21.43 -1.87
C LEU A 302 -13.41 -20.70 -2.39
N PHE A 303 -13.57 -19.40 -2.09
CA PHE A 303 -14.83 -18.69 -2.30
C PHE A 303 -14.73 -17.43 -3.17
N ALA A 304 -13.55 -16.86 -3.39
CA ALA A 304 -13.43 -15.71 -4.28
C ALA A 304 -13.65 -16.11 -5.73
N LYS A 305 -14.17 -15.18 -6.53
CA LYS A 305 -14.39 -15.33 -7.97
C LYS A 305 -13.36 -14.54 -8.76
N SER A 306 -12.94 -13.37 -8.27
CA SER A 306 -11.93 -12.51 -8.90
C SER A 306 -10.61 -13.26 -9.06
N LYS A 307 -9.94 -13.02 -10.19
CA LYS A 307 -8.61 -13.56 -10.47
C LYS A 307 -7.60 -12.99 -9.46
N GLN A 308 -7.74 -11.71 -9.11
CA GLN A 308 -6.88 -11.03 -8.14
C GLN A 308 -6.90 -11.71 -6.77
N LEU A 309 -8.07 -11.86 -6.12
CA LEU A 309 -8.10 -12.44 -4.77
C LEU A 309 -7.65 -13.90 -4.77
N LYS A 310 -8.03 -14.69 -5.78
CA LYS A 310 -7.53 -16.08 -5.92
C LYS A 310 -6.01 -16.14 -6.00
N ALA A 311 -5.39 -15.24 -6.76
CA ALA A 311 -3.94 -15.17 -6.87
C ALA A 311 -3.30 -14.82 -5.53
N VAL A 312 -3.84 -13.82 -4.83
CA VAL A 312 -3.34 -13.42 -3.50
C VAL A 312 -3.51 -14.54 -2.47
N GLY A 313 -4.65 -15.25 -2.47
CA GLY A 313 -4.86 -16.40 -1.58
C GLY A 313 -3.79 -17.49 -1.77
N LYS A 314 -3.45 -17.81 -3.02
CA LYS A 314 -2.42 -18.80 -3.35
C LYS A 314 -1.01 -18.38 -2.96
N THR A 315 -0.68 -17.09 -3.01
CA THR A 315 0.67 -16.60 -2.72
C THR A 315 0.87 -16.29 -1.24
N SER A 316 -0.20 -16.00 -0.49
CA SER A 316 -0.12 -15.56 0.91
C SER A 316 -0.42 -16.65 1.94
N PHE A 317 -1.03 -17.79 1.57
CA PHE A 317 -1.43 -18.80 2.57
C PHE A 317 -0.26 -19.36 3.38
N ILE A 318 0.91 -19.58 2.77
CA ILE A 318 2.09 -20.09 3.50
C ILE A 318 2.58 -19.05 4.50
N PRO A 319 2.96 -17.82 4.11
CA PRO A 319 3.37 -16.78 5.07
C PRO A 319 2.37 -16.58 6.20
N VAL A 320 1.07 -16.46 5.86
CA VAL A 320 -0.01 -16.23 6.84
C VAL A 320 -0.15 -17.40 7.82
N SER A 321 0.08 -18.64 7.37
CA SER A 321 0.06 -19.82 8.25
C SER A 321 1.14 -19.77 9.32
N PHE A 322 2.24 -19.07 9.08
CA PHE A 322 3.33 -18.81 10.03
C PHE A 322 3.27 -17.38 10.60
N ALA A 323 2.08 -16.78 10.62
CA ALA A 323 1.79 -15.44 11.15
C ALA A 323 2.50 -14.26 10.45
N VAL A 324 3.16 -14.48 9.32
CA VAL A 324 3.72 -13.44 8.45
C VAL A 324 2.66 -13.02 7.43
N ASN A 325 1.84 -12.04 7.78
CA ASN A 325 0.66 -11.68 6.98
C ASN A 325 0.84 -10.45 6.10
N GLU A 326 2.00 -9.82 6.06
CA GLU A 326 2.31 -8.68 5.19
C GLU A 326 1.99 -8.96 3.71
N PRO A 327 2.34 -10.14 3.13
CA PRO A 327 1.97 -10.44 1.76
C PRO A 327 0.46 -10.37 1.51
N LEU A 328 -0.36 -10.73 2.50
CA LEU A 328 -1.81 -10.61 2.43
C LEU A 328 -2.28 -9.15 2.59
N LEU A 329 -1.79 -8.48 3.64
CA LEU A 329 -2.22 -7.12 3.99
C LEU A 329 -1.96 -6.12 2.87
N PHE A 330 -0.81 -6.25 2.19
CA PHE A 330 -0.42 -5.34 1.12
C PHE A 330 -0.93 -5.77 -0.26
N ALA A 331 -1.02 -7.08 -0.57
CA ALA A 331 -1.48 -7.52 -1.89
C ALA A 331 -3.01 -7.46 -2.08
N THR A 332 -3.77 -7.56 -0.98
CA THR A 332 -5.23 -7.37 -1.00
C THR A 332 -5.66 -5.92 -0.71
N PRO A 333 -4.70 -4.99 -0.71
CA PRO A 333 -4.67 -3.80 0.17
C PRO A 333 -5.74 -3.83 1.27
N ILE A 334 -5.53 -4.59 2.35
CA ILE A 334 -6.42 -4.57 3.53
C ILE A 334 -6.27 -3.26 4.30
N ILE A 335 -5.05 -2.72 4.33
CA ILE A 335 -4.73 -1.44 4.97
C ILE A 335 -5.53 -0.32 4.33
N LEU A 336 -6.21 0.47 5.17
CA LEU A 336 -7.09 1.57 4.78
C LEU A 336 -8.22 1.18 3.81
N ASN A 337 -8.50 -0.11 3.63
CA ASN A 337 -9.60 -0.59 2.81
C ASN A 337 -10.87 -0.77 3.67
N PRO A 338 -11.88 0.09 3.49
CA PRO A 338 -13.04 0.11 4.37
C PRO A 338 -13.85 -1.19 4.40
N TYR A 339 -13.80 -2.02 3.35
CA TYR A 339 -14.45 -3.35 3.35
C TYR A 339 -13.90 -4.24 4.46
N PHE A 340 -12.60 -4.11 4.77
CA PHE A 340 -11.94 -4.95 5.75
C PHE A 340 -11.88 -4.35 7.15
N LEU A 341 -12.21 -3.07 7.36
CA LEU A 341 -12.13 -2.41 8.67
C LEU A 341 -12.86 -3.22 9.77
N ILE A 342 -14.13 -3.55 9.51
CA ILE A 342 -14.98 -4.24 10.47
C ILE A 342 -14.46 -5.64 10.79
N PRO A 343 -14.25 -6.54 9.81
CA PRO A 343 -13.79 -7.90 10.13
C PRO A 343 -12.37 -7.91 10.71
N PHE A 344 -11.48 -7.02 10.24
CA PHE A 344 -10.11 -6.91 10.75
C PHE A 344 -10.04 -6.47 12.21
N LEU A 345 -11.02 -5.67 12.66
CA LEU A 345 -11.14 -5.26 14.06
C LEU A 345 -11.88 -6.29 14.91
N LEU A 346 -12.99 -6.83 14.38
CA LEU A 346 -13.91 -7.67 15.14
C LEU A 346 -13.37 -9.08 15.39
N ALA A 347 -12.66 -9.68 14.42
CA ALA A 347 -12.15 -11.04 14.55
C ALA A 347 -11.17 -11.20 15.73
N PRO A 348 -10.13 -10.35 15.89
CA PRO A 348 -9.28 -10.37 17.08
C PRO A 348 -10.04 -10.24 18.39
N ILE A 349 -11.01 -9.31 18.46
CA ILE A 349 -11.81 -9.06 19.67
C ILE A 349 -12.67 -10.28 20.01
N ALA A 350 -13.35 -10.85 19.02
CA ALA A 350 -14.14 -12.07 19.19
C ALA A 350 -13.26 -13.22 19.68
N ASN A 351 -12.08 -13.41 19.08
CA ASN A 351 -11.16 -14.48 19.44
C ASN A 351 -10.71 -14.40 20.89
N VAL A 352 -10.29 -13.22 21.37
CA VAL A 352 -9.82 -13.07 22.76
C VAL A 352 -10.97 -13.19 23.77
N TRP A 353 -12.18 -12.79 23.41
CA TRP A 353 -13.36 -13.01 24.25
C TRP A 353 -13.74 -14.49 24.35
N ILE A 354 -13.74 -15.21 23.23
CA ILE A 354 -14.02 -16.64 23.21
C ILE A 354 -12.96 -17.39 24.02
N PHE A 355 -11.68 -17.06 23.84
CA PHE A 355 -10.61 -17.66 24.64
C PHE A 355 -10.80 -17.41 26.13
N LYS A 356 -11.07 -16.16 26.53
CA LYS A 356 -11.33 -15.82 27.94
C LYS A 356 -12.51 -16.61 28.50
N PHE A 357 -13.59 -16.78 27.73
CA PHE A 357 -14.72 -17.62 28.13
C PHE A 357 -14.33 -19.08 28.34
N PHE A 358 -13.51 -19.65 27.46
CA PHE A 358 -13.02 -21.02 27.62
C PHE A 358 -12.17 -21.19 28.88
N VAL A 359 -11.34 -20.21 29.22
CA VAL A 359 -10.53 -20.25 30.45
C VAL A 359 -11.41 -20.03 31.68
N ASP A 360 -12.12 -18.91 31.77
CA ASP A 360 -12.80 -18.48 32.99
C ASP A 360 -14.06 -19.30 33.31
N VAL A 361 -14.78 -19.78 32.28
CA VAL A 361 -16.09 -20.43 32.45
C VAL A 361 -16.03 -21.93 32.21
N LEU A 362 -15.29 -22.38 31.19
CA LEU A 362 -15.19 -23.81 30.86
C LEU A 362 -14.02 -24.52 31.57
N GLY A 363 -13.20 -23.79 32.32
CA GLY A 363 -12.09 -24.36 33.09
C GLY A 363 -10.90 -24.82 32.24
N MET A 364 -10.78 -24.32 31.00
CA MET A 364 -9.60 -24.58 30.17
C MET A 364 -8.36 -23.92 30.79
N ASN A 365 -7.21 -24.58 30.75
CA ASN A 365 -5.96 -23.94 31.10
C ASN A 365 -5.59 -22.88 30.05
N SER A 366 -5.16 -21.71 30.52
CA SER A 366 -4.50 -20.70 29.71
C SER A 366 -3.07 -21.14 29.34
N PHE A 367 -2.33 -20.27 28.65
CA PHE A 367 -0.97 -20.56 28.19
C PHE A 367 -0.01 -20.76 29.37
N ILE A 368 0.68 -21.90 29.37
CA ILE A 368 1.67 -22.33 30.37
C ILE A 368 3.10 -22.38 29.81
N SER A 369 3.27 -22.14 28.51
CA SER A 369 4.57 -22.15 27.84
C SER A 369 4.65 -21.07 26.76
N VAL A 370 5.87 -20.60 26.50
CA VAL A 370 6.17 -19.69 25.40
C VAL A 370 6.64 -20.54 24.22
N LEU A 371 5.99 -20.35 23.07
CA LEU A 371 6.33 -21.00 21.81
C LEU A 371 6.79 -19.94 20.80
N PRO A 372 7.59 -20.31 19.78
CA PRO A 372 7.91 -19.42 18.67
C PRO A 372 6.62 -18.82 18.08
N TRP A 373 6.57 -17.50 17.93
CA TRP A 373 5.38 -16.78 17.44
C TRP A 373 4.96 -17.23 16.02
N ALA A 374 5.93 -17.68 15.21
CA ALA A 374 5.70 -18.20 13.87
C ALA A 374 5.03 -19.59 13.86
N THR A 375 4.86 -20.25 15.01
CA THR A 375 4.14 -21.53 15.09
C THR A 375 2.71 -21.35 14.55
N PRO A 376 2.23 -22.22 13.62
CA PRO A 376 0.87 -22.11 13.13
C PRO A 376 -0.16 -22.05 14.26
N ALA A 377 -0.93 -20.97 14.28
CA ALA A 377 -1.70 -20.57 15.46
C ALA A 377 -2.62 -21.66 16.05
N PRO A 378 -3.37 -22.47 15.27
CA PRO A 378 -4.14 -23.58 15.83
C PRO A 378 -3.29 -24.61 16.57
N ILE A 379 -2.07 -24.87 16.07
CA ILE A 379 -1.10 -25.76 16.72
C ILE A 379 -0.54 -25.08 17.97
N GLY A 380 -0.06 -23.84 17.84
CA GLY A 380 0.49 -23.06 18.96
C GLY A 380 -0.48 -22.91 20.13
N LEU A 381 -1.78 -22.73 19.85
CA LEU A 381 -2.84 -22.70 20.85
C LEU A 381 -2.93 -24.01 21.64
N VAL A 382 -2.97 -25.15 20.95
CA VAL A 382 -3.10 -26.48 21.59
C VAL A 382 -1.84 -26.84 22.36
N LEU A 383 -0.67 -26.61 21.77
CA LEU A 383 0.62 -26.88 22.41
C LEU A 383 0.82 -26.00 23.66
N GLY A 384 0.55 -24.70 23.54
CA GLY A 384 0.84 -23.70 24.55
C GLY A 384 -0.07 -23.77 25.79
N THR A 385 -1.23 -24.41 25.66
CA THR A 385 -2.23 -24.61 26.74
C THR A 385 -2.22 -26.02 27.32
N GLY A 386 -1.19 -26.83 27.01
CA GLY A 386 -1.00 -28.16 27.60
C GLY A 386 -1.84 -29.27 26.98
N PHE A 387 -2.17 -29.19 25.68
CA PHE A 387 -2.87 -30.24 24.92
C PHE A 387 -4.25 -30.65 25.47
N SER A 388 -4.99 -29.73 26.08
CA SER A 388 -6.33 -30.04 26.55
C SER A 388 -7.32 -30.25 25.40
N VAL A 389 -8.33 -31.11 25.60
CA VAL A 389 -9.41 -31.35 24.63
C VAL A 389 -10.18 -30.05 24.33
N LEU A 390 -10.37 -29.20 25.36
CA LEU A 390 -11.00 -27.89 25.21
C LEU A 390 -10.19 -26.95 24.31
N ALA A 391 -8.85 -27.02 24.33
CA ALA A 391 -8.01 -26.23 23.44
C ALA A 391 -8.12 -26.66 21.97
N ILE A 392 -8.25 -27.96 21.70
CA ILE A 392 -8.49 -28.48 20.35
C ILE A 392 -9.85 -27.99 19.84
N LEU A 393 -10.89 -28.07 20.68
CA LEU A 393 -12.21 -27.55 20.34
C LEU A 393 -12.14 -26.04 20.08
N LEU A 394 -11.45 -25.29 20.93
CA LEU A 394 -11.28 -23.85 20.77
C LEU A 394 -10.62 -23.50 19.44
N ALA A 395 -9.55 -24.19 19.05
CA ALA A 395 -8.87 -23.97 17.77
C ALA A 395 -9.83 -24.06 16.57
N VAL A 396 -10.72 -25.07 16.58
CA VAL A 396 -11.76 -25.24 15.54
C VAL A 396 -12.79 -24.11 15.61
N VAL A 397 -13.25 -23.76 16.83
CA VAL A 397 -14.24 -22.69 17.04
C VAL A 397 -13.72 -21.35 16.51
N LEU A 398 -12.48 -20.98 16.83
CA LEU A 398 -11.88 -19.70 16.39
C LEU A 398 -11.80 -19.62 14.86
N VAL A 399 -11.31 -20.69 14.20
CA VAL A 399 -11.25 -20.76 12.73
C VAL A 399 -12.63 -20.60 12.09
N VAL A 400 -13.66 -21.21 12.67
CA VAL A 400 -15.04 -21.09 12.16
C VAL A 400 -15.59 -19.69 12.38
N VAL A 401 -15.36 -19.09 13.55
CA VAL A 401 -15.81 -17.73 13.88
C VAL A 401 -15.14 -16.70 12.97
N ASP A 402 -13.82 -16.78 12.80
CA ASP A 402 -13.07 -15.91 11.90
C ASP A 402 -13.60 -16.04 10.46
N ALA A 403 -13.88 -17.27 10.01
CA ALA A 403 -14.45 -17.49 8.69
C ALA A 403 -15.84 -16.85 8.53
N ILE A 404 -16.70 -16.95 9.54
CA ILE A 404 -18.04 -16.32 9.56
C ILE A 404 -17.93 -14.79 9.53
N ILE A 405 -16.97 -14.22 10.27
CA ILE A 405 -16.74 -12.78 10.34
C ILE A 405 -16.24 -12.25 9.00
N TYR A 406 -15.23 -12.88 8.39
CA TYR A 406 -14.58 -12.39 7.18
C TYR A 406 -15.38 -12.64 5.88
N LEU A 407 -16.00 -13.81 5.74
CA LEU A 407 -16.64 -14.23 4.48
C LEU A 407 -17.64 -13.23 3.87
N PRO A 408 -18.54 -12.57 4.62
CA PRO A 408 -19.47 -11.60 4.01
C PRO A 408 -18.76 -10.39 3.40
N PHE A 409 -17.71 -9.88 4.05
CA PHE A 409 -16.95 -8.72 3.56
C PHE A 409 -16.08 -9.10 2.37
N ILE A 410 -15.46 -10.29 2.41
CA ILE A 410 -14.70 -10.83 1.27
C ILE A 410 -15.60 -10.93 0.05
N LYS A 411 -16.81 -11.47 0.18
CA LYS A 411 -17.74 -11.58 -0.96
C LYS A 411 -18.18 -10.23 -1.51
N ALA A 412 -18.38 -9.23 -0.64
CA ALA A 412 -18.74 -7.88 -1.07
C ALA A 412 -17.59 -7.23 -1.86
N TYR A 413 -16.35 -7.34 -1.36
CA TYR A 413 -15.17 -6.79 -2.03
C TYR A 413 -14.84 -7.55 -3.32
N ASP A 414 -14.95 -8.88 -3.32
CA ASP A 414 -14.75 -9.73 -4.49
C ASP A 414 -15.73 -9.40 -5.62
N SER A 415 -16.98 -9.07 -5.30
CA SER A 415 -17.97 -8.65 -6.30
C SER A 415 -17.55 -7.37 -7.02
N GLU A 416 -17.02 -6.39 -6.28
CA GLU A 416 -16.49 -5.15 -6.86
C GLU A 416 -15.30 -5.44 -7.78
N LEU A 417 -14.37 -6.30 -7.35
CA LEU A 417 -13.21 -6.67 -8.16
C LEU A 417 -13.61 -7.45 -9.42
N VAL A 418 -14.56 -8.37 -9.34
CA VAL A 418 -15.09 -9.06 -10.53
C VAL A 418 -15.70 -8.08 -11.51
N GLU A 419 -16.48 -7.10 -11.04
CA GLU A 419 -17.04 -6.06 -11.90
C GLU A 419 -15.94 -5.25 -12.61
N GLN A 420 -14.88 -4.90 -11.88
CA GLN A 420 -13.72 -4.20 -12.45
C GLN A 420 -12.95 -5.08 -13.45
N GLU A 421 -12.71 -6.36 -13.13
CA GLU A 421 -12.05 -7.32 -14.01
C GLU A 421 -12.85 -7.54 -15.30
N MET A 422 -14.18 -7.63 -15.23
CA MET A 422 -15.05 -7.74 -16.40
C MET A 422 -14.99 -6.49 -17.28
N LYS A 423 -15.02 -5.29 -16.68
CA LYS A 423 -14.85 -4.03 -17.42
C LYS A 423 -13.49 -3.98 -18.12
N ASN A 424 -12.43 -4.42 -17.46
CA ASN A 424 -11.08 -4.46 -18.03
C ASN A 424 -10.94 -5.54 -19.12
N ALA A 425 -11.53 -6.73 -18.93
CA ALA A 425 -11.50 -7.80 -19.91
C ALA A 425 -12.26 -7.44 -21.18
N ALA A 426 -13.43 -6.81 -21.08
CA ALA A 426 -14.16 -6.29 -22.24
C ALA A 426 -13.33 -5.25 -23.02
N VAL A 427 -12.49 -4.49 -22.31
CA VAL A 427 -11.55 -3.54 -22.93
C VAL A 427 -10.38 -4.26 -23.61
N GLU A 428 -9.88 -5.38 -23.07
CA GLU A 428 -8.78 -6.18 -23.65
C GLU A 428 -9.24 -7.07 -24.82
N GLU A 429 -10.41 -7.71 -24.75
CA GLU A 429 -10.99 -8.50 -25.85
C GLU A 429 -11.19 -7.64 -27.10
N VAL A 430 -11.65 -6.40 -26.91
CA VAL A 430 -11.72 -5.41 -27.98
C VAL A 430 -10.32 -5.11 -28.55
N LYS A 431 -9.25 -5.08 -27.74
CA LYS A 431 -7.87 -4.89 -28.25
C LYS A 431 -7.37 -6.09 -29.04
N GLU A 432 -7.67 -7.32 -28.61
CA GLU A 432 -7.21 -8.55 -29.27
C GLU A 432 -7.93 -8.81 -30.60
N GLU A 433 -9.24 -8.52 -30.69
CA GLU A 433 -9.97 -8.53 -31.97
C GLU A 433 -9.38 -7.51 -32.95
N ILE A 434 -9.05 -6.30 -32.46
CA ILE A 434 -8.38 -5.27 -33.26
C ILE A 434 -6.99 -5.73 -33.72
N ALA A 435 -6.22 -6.44 -32.90
CA ALA A 435 -4.89 -6.93 -33.25
C ALA A 435 -4.93 -8.03 -34.33
N LYS A 436 -5.97 -8.88 -34.33
CA LYS A 436 -6.18 -9.92 -35.37
C LYS A 436 -6.63 -9.32 -36.69
N ASP A 437 -7.55 -8.36 -36.67
CA ASP A 437 -8.00 -7.64 -37.87
C ASP A 437 -6.82 -6.91 -38.56
N ILE A 438 -5.91 -6.30 -37.78
CA ILE A 438 -4.69 -5.64 -38.31
C ILE A 438 -3.75 -6.67 -38.97
N GLN A 439 -3.70 -7.92 -38.46
CA GLN A 439 -2.82 -8.97 -39.00
C GLN A 439 -3.36 -9.57 -40.31
N GLU A 440 -4.68 -9.68 -40.48
CA GLU A 440 -5.33 -10.07 -41.75
C GLU A 440 -5.21 -8.98 -42.83
N VAL A 441 -5.31 -7.70 -42.45
CA VAL A 441 -5.14 -6.56 -43.37
C VAL A 441 -3.66 -6.35 -43.75
N GLY A 442 -2.72 -6.56 -42.83
CA GLY A 442 -1.28 -6.51 -43.10
C GLY A 442 -0.77 -7.59 -44.06
N ALA A 443 -1.40 -8.77 -44.08
CA ALA A 443 -1.08 -9.84 -45.03
C ALA A 443 -1.57 -9.55 -46.46
N THR A 444 -2.57 -8.68 -46.62
CA THR A 444 -3.09 -8.23 -47.92
C THR A 444 -2.39 -6.97 -48.44
N ALA A 445 -1.78 -6.16 -47.56
CA ALA A 445 -1.02 -4.97 -47.93
C ALA A 445 0.41 -5.25 -48.47
N ALA A 446 0.99 -6.42 -48.20
CA ALA A 446 2.34 -6.79 -48.66
C ALA A 446 2.48 -7.03 -50.19
N ALA A 447 1.41 -6.86 -50.97
CA ALA A 447 1.40 -7.06 -52.42
C ALA A 447 1.37 -5.77 -53.24
N ILE A 448 1.32 -4.60 -52.61
CA ILE A 448 1.16 -3.32 -53.31
C ILE A 448 2.03 -2.26 -52.61
N VAL A 449 2.65 -1.40 -53.41
CA VAL A 449 3.42 -0.21 -53.01
C VAL A 449 4.93 -0.45 -52.79
N ASP A 450 5.59 -0.78 -53.91
CA ASP A 450 6.93 -0.30 -54.22
C ASP A 450 6.75 0.92 -55.15
N ASP A 451 6.57 2.14 -54.60
CA ASP A 451 7.05 3.38 -55.22
C ASP A 451 6.77 4.63 -54.36
N ALA A 452 7.67 5.61 -54.51
CA ALA A 452 7.58 7.03 -54.15
C ALA A 452 7.87 7.49 -52.69
N LYS A 453 9.10 8.00 -52.51
CA LYS A 453 9.50 9.02 -51.52
C LYS A 453 9.42 10.43 -52.15
N ALA A 454 8.99 11.47 -51.41
CA ALA A 454 9.70 12.78 -51.25
C ALA A 454 8.92 13.94 -50.52
N SER A 455 9.49 14.43 -49.40
CA SER A 455 9.81 15.86 -49.05
C SER A 455 8.92 16.81 -48.15
N VAL A 456 9.57 17.38 -47.09
CA VAL A 456 9.53 18.75 -46.42
C VAL A 456 8.54 19.18 -45.27
N GLY A 457 9.10 19.68 -44.14
CA GLY A 457 8.62 20.86 -43.31
C GLY A 457 8.08 20.62 -41.86
N GLU A 458 8.57 21.32 -40.81
CA GLU A 458 8.26 21.14 -39.35
C GLU A 458 6.93 20.43 -39.02
N GLY A 459 7.01 19.14 -38.67
CA GLY A 459 5.87 18.25 -38.52
C GLY A 459 5.06 18.46 -37.24
N LYS A 460 3.74 18.25 -37.33
CA LYS A 460 2.82 18.27 -36.18
C LYS A 460 3.03 17.04 -35.31
N ARG A 461 3.19 17.22 -34.01
CA ARG A 461 3.49 16.14 -33.06
C ARG A 461 2.25 15.79 -32.26
N VAL A 462 1.83 14.53 -32.31
CA VAL A 462 0.62 14.03 -31.66
C VAL A 462 1.00 13.04 -30.55
N LEU A 463 0.43 13.22 -29.36
CA LEU A 463 0.56 12.26 -28.26
C LEU A 463 -0.75 11.51 -28.08
N VAL A 464 -0.71 10.20 -28.17
CA VAL A 464 -1.87 9.35 -27.90
C VAL A 464 -1.74 8.77 -26.51
N LEU A 465 -2.77 8.93 -25.67
CA LEU A 465 -2.77 8.43 -24.29
C LEU A 465 -3.89 7.43 -24.03
N CYS A 466 -3.56 6.36 -23.33
CA CYS A 466 -4.50 5.35 -22.85
C CYS A 466 -4.12 4.84 -21.45
N ALA A 467 -4.83 3.87 -20.90
CA ALA A 467 -4.58 3.38 -19.54
C ALA A 467 -3.19 2.72 -19.37
N GLY A 468 -2.64 2.15 -20.45
CA GLY A 468 -1.25 1.67 -20.54
C GLY A 468 -0.77 1.65 -21.99
N ALA A 469 0.52 1.88 -22.25
CA ALA A 469 1.07 2.33 -23.55
C ALA A 469 0.71 1.51 -24.83
N GLY A 470 0.18 0.30 -24.71
CA GLY A 470 -0.19 -0.56 -25.83
C GLY A 470 -1.33 -0.02 -26.70
N THR A 471 -2.44 0.45 -26.11
CA THR A 471 -3.60 0.93 -26.90
C THR A 471 -3.34 2.26 -27.61
N SER A 472 -2.49 3.10 -27.03
CA SER A 472 -2.02 4.33 -27.62
C SER A 472 -1.08 4.09 -28.80
N ALA A 473 -0.34 2.98 -28.78
CA ALA A 473 0.55 2.62 -29.88
C ALA A 473 -0.23 2.33 -31.17
N MET A 474 -1.43 1.76 -31.08
CA MET A 474 -2.24 1.46 -32.28
C MET A 474 -2.62 2.72 -33.07
N LEU A 475 -3.18 3.73 -32.40
CA LEU A 475 -3.51 4.98 -33.10
C LEU A 475 -2.26 5.79 -33.47
N ALA A 476 -1.22 5.77 -32.63
CA ALA A 476 0.03 6.44 -32.97
C ALA A 476 0.66 5.83 -34.23
N ASN A 477 0.66 4.51 -34.36
CA ASN A 477 1.15 3.82 -35.55
C ASN A 477 0.27 4.10 -36.77
N ALA A 478 -1.06 4.07 -36.64
CA ALA A 478 -1.97 4.42 -37.73
C ALA A 478 -1.77 5.86 -38.22
N LEU A 479 -1.47 6.79 -37.30
CA LEU A 479 -1.11 8.17 -37.66
C LEU A 479 0.24 8.25 -38.38
N GLU A 480 1.26 7.50 -37.94
CA GLU A 480 2.57 7.47 -38.62
C GLU A 480 2.52 6.77 -39.99
N GLU A 481 1.70 5.74 -40.14
CA GLU A 481 1.45 5.04 -41.39
C GLU A 481 0.67 5.92 -42.37
N GLY A 482 -0.43 6.53 -41.90
CA GLY A 482 -1.21 7.47 -42.68
C GLY A 482 -0.39 8.69 -43.11
N ALA A 483 0.49 9.20 -42.23
CA ALA A 483 1.41 10.29 -42.56
C ALA A 483 2.37 9.93 -43.70
N LYS A 484 2.89 8.69 -43.70
CA LYS A 484 3.75 8.18 -44.78
C LYS A 484 2.99 7.99 -46.09
N GLU A 485 1.77 7.46 -46.04
CA GLU A 485 0.92 7.22 -47.22
C GLU A 485 0.41 8.51 -47.86
N THR A 486 0.09 9.52 -47.05
CA THR A 486 -0.50 10.79 -47.50
C THR A 486 0.55 11.88 -47.77
N GLY A 487 1.81 11.63 -47.39
CA GLY A 487 2.89 12.63 -47.47
C GLY A 487 2.74 13.78 -46.47
N VAL A 488 1.86 13.65 -45.48
CA VAL A 488 1.61 14.68 -44.46
C VAL A 488 2.65 14.59 -43.35
N ASN A 489 3.22 15.73 -42.94
CA ASN A 489 4.23 15.75 -41.89
C ASN A 489 3.61 15.73 -40.48
N ILE A 490 3.24 14.53 -40.01
CA ILE A 490 2.78 14.24 -38.65
C ILE A 490 3.71 13.20 -38.01
N SER A 491 4.07 13.42 -36.75
CA SER A 491 4.76 12.43 -35.90
C SER A 491 3.89 12.10 -34.70
N ALA A 492 3.64 10.83 -34.42
CA ALA A 492 2.78 10.42 -33.32
C ALA A 492 3.55 9.54 -32.32
N LYS A 493 3.32 9.72 -31.03
CA LYS A 493 3.87 8.85 -29.98
C LYS A 493 2.78 8.36 -29.05
N ALA A 494 3.03 7.18 -28.50
CA ALA A 494 2.19 6.53 -27.51
C ALA A 494 2.66 6.85 -26.09
N GLY A 495 1.71 6.90 -25.15
CA GLY A 495 2.00 7.10 -23.73
C GLY A 495 0.90 6.54 -22.84
N ALA A 496 1.25 6.22 -21.59
CA ALA A 496 0.27 5.85 -20.58
C ALA A 496 -0.24 7.09 -19.83
N TYR A 497 -1.52 7.09 -19.52
CA TYR A 497 -2.10 8.06 -18.60
C TYR A 497 -1.44 7.88 -17.21
N GLY A 498 -0.90 8.95 -16.64
CA GLY A 498 -0.06 8.91 -15.44
C GLY A 498 1.45 9.02 -15.69
N SER A 499 1.96 8.71 -16.89
CA SER A 499 3.39 8.84 -17.25
C SER A 499 3.67 9.94 -18.28
N HIS A 500 2.64 10.62 -18.74
CA HIS A 500 2.70 11.56 -19.88
C HIS A 500 3.07 12.99 -19.49
N TYR A 501 3.12 13.30 -18.18
CA TYR A 501 3.30 14.65 -17.67
C TYR A 501 4.57 15.34 -18.17
N ASP A 502 5.71 14.64 -18.22
CA ASP A 502 6.97 15.22 -18.67
C ASP A 502 7.14 15.27 -20.19
N MET A 503 6.42 14.41 -20.92
CA MET A 503 6.55 14.29 -22.37
C MET A 503 5.55 15.17 -23.14
N MET A 504 4.39 15.47 -22.54
CA MET A 504 3.27 16.19 -23.18
C MET A 504 3.68 17.56 -23.74
N LYS A 505 4.58 18.28 -23.07
CA LYS A 505 5.14 19.58 -23.52
C LYS A 505 5.81 19.55 -24.90
N ASN A 506 6.15 18.36 -25.41
CA ASN A 506 6.81 18.19 -26.71
C ASN A 506 5.82 17.88 -27.84
N PHE A 507 4.50 17.97 -27.60
CA PHE A 507 3.46 17.64 -28.56
C PHE A 507 2.51 18.82 -28.75
N ASP A 508 1.85 18.85 -29.90
CA ASP A 508 0.97 19.93 -30.34
C ASP A 508 -0.52 19.54 -30.20
N LEU A 509 -0.81 18.23 -30.10
CA LEU A 509 -2.15 17.68 -29.88
C LEU A 509 -2.06 16.40 -29.02
N VAL A 510 -3.00 16.25 -28.08
CA VAL A 510 -3.18 15.00 -27.31
C VAL A 510 -4.50 14.34 -27.66
N VAL A 511 -4.43 13.05 -28.02
CA VAL A 511 -5.59 12.21 -28.31
C VAL A 511 -5.81 11.22 -27.18
N LEU A 512 -6.98 11.28 -26.56
CA LEU A 512 -7.38 10.39 -25.48
C LEU A 512 -8.16 9.20 -25.97
N ALA A 513 -7.64 8.03 -25.61
CA ALA A 513 -8.32 6.77 -25.78
C ALA A 513 -9.50 6.68 -24.80
N PRO A 514 -10.57 5.98 -25.19
CA PRO A 514 -11.84 5.93 -24.45
C PRO A 514 -11.71 5.42 -23.01
N GLN A 515 -10.71 4.57 -22.74
CA GLN A 515 -10.42 3.96 -21.42
C GLN A 515 -10.06 4.97 -20.33
N VAL A 516 -9.51 6.10 -20.74
CA VAL A 516 -9.06 7.17 -19.85
C VAL A 516 -9.88 8.44 -20.02
N ASN A 517 -11.05 8.34 -20.69
CA ASN A 517 -11.96 9.49 -20.87
C ASN A 517 -12.50 10.03 -19.55
N SER A 518 -12.57 9.22 -18.49
CA SER A 518 -12.89 9.70 -17.13
C SER A 518 -11.89 10.75 -16.63
N TYR A 519 -10.71 10.81 -17.24
CA TYR A 519 -9.67 11.78 -16.95
C TYR A 519 -9.57 12.92 -17.97
N LEU A 520 -10.51 13.02 -18.92
CA LEU A 520 -10.49 14.05 -19.97
C LEU A 520 -10.49 15.47 -19.41
N ASP A 521 -11.33 15.74 -18.41
CA ASP A 521 -11.43 17.08 -17.82
C ASP A 521 -10.17 17.44 -17.02
N ASP A 522 -9.51 16.46 -16.41
CA ASP A 522 -8.23 16.65 -15.73
C ASP A 522 -7.12 16.94 -16.74
N LEU A 523 -7.08 16.19 -17.84
CA LEU A 523 -6.07 16.38 -18.87
C LEU A 523 -6.25 17.66 -19.69
N ARG A 524 -7.49 18.07 -19.99
CA ARG A 524 -7.76 19.36 -20.65
C ARG A 524 -7.16 20.50 -19.85
N LYS A 525 -7.37 20.49 -18.52
CA LYS A 525 -6.73 21.47 -17.63
C LYS A 525 -5.21 21.44 -17.71
N ASP A 526 -4.61 20.26 -17.84
CA ASP A 526 -3.15 20.11 -17.94
C ASP A 526 -2.59 20.57 -19.30
N ALA A 527 -3.31 20.31 -20.39
CA ALA A 527 -2.89 20.63 -21.75
C ALA A 527 -3.21 22.07 -22.17
N ASP A 528 -4.31 22.66 -21.70
CA ASP A 528 -4.65 24.07 -21.92
C ASP A 528 -3.53 25.00 -21.42
N LYS A 529 -2.84 24.60 -20.33
CA LYS A 529 -1.68 25.31 -19.77
C LYS A 529 -0.46 25.33 -20.67
N LEU A 530 -0.35 24.32 -21.54
CA LEU A 530 0.74 24.14 -22.49
C LEU A 530 0.36 24.67 -23.88
N GLY A 531 -0.86 25.19 -24.06
CA GLY A 531 -1.39 25.58 -25.36
C GLY A 531 -1.65 24.37 -26.28
N ILE A 532 -1.82 23.18 -25.72
CA ILE A 532 -1.95 21.91 -26.43
C ILE A 532 -3.43 21.54 -26.49
N LYS A 533 -3.94 21.25 -27.69
CA LYS A 533 -5.33 20.81 -27.84
C LYS A 533 -5.49 19.38 -27.33
N VAL A 534 -6.62 19.09 -26.68
CA VAL A 534 -6.96 17.72 -26.22
C VAL A 534 -8.29 17.30 -26.80
N ILE A 535 -8.27 16.14 -27.44
CA ILE A 535 -9.47 15.51 -27.96
C ILE A 535 -9.65 14.15 -27.28
N ALA A 536 -10.85 13.89 -26.80
CA ALA A 536 -11.25 12.54 -26.43
C ALA A 536 -11.95 11.89 -27.61
N THR A 537 -11.69 10.61 -27.76
CA THR A 537 -12.36 9.80 -28.76
C THR A 537 -13.39 8.90 -28.08
N LYS A 538 -14.49 8.63 -28.76
CA LYS A 538 -15.45 7.61 -28.32
C LYS A 538 -14.96 6.23 -28.70
N GLY A 539 -15.46 5.19 -28.03
CA GLY A 539 -15.11 3.78 -28.30
C GLY A 539 -15.04 3.44 -29.80
N ALA A 540 -16.18 3.56 -30.49
CA ALA A 540 -16.26 3.26 -31.92
C ALA A 540 -15.44 4.21 -32.81
N GLU A 541 -15.33 5.49 -32.43
CA GLU A 541 -14.59 6.49 -33.19
C GLU A 541 -13.08 6.24 -33.15
N TYR A 542 -12.52 5.98 -31.96
CA TYR A 542 -11.12 5.64 -31.80
C TYR A 542 -10.75 4.40 -32.61
N ILE A 543 -11.60 3.39 -32.57
CA ILE A 543 -11.41 2.12 -33.30
C ILE A 543 -11.38 2.37 -34.81
N ASN A 544 -12.32 3.16 -35.34
CA ASN A 544 -12.33 3.51 -36.76
C ASN A 544 -11.05 4.26 -37.17
N LEU A 545 -10.56 5.18 -36.33
CA LEU A 545 -9.32 5.91 -36.60
C LEU A 545 -8.09 5.00 -36.54
N THR A 546 -8.07 3.96 -35.70
CA THR A 546 -6.96 2.99 -35.72
C THR A 546 -6.96 2.07 -36.95
N ARG A 547 -8.09 1.96 -37.65
CA ARG A 547 -8.29 1.08 -38.83
C ARG A 547 -8.22 1.82 -40.17
N ASP A 548 -8.23 3.15 -40.14
CA ASP A 548 -8.17 4.01 -41.32
C ASP A 548 -7.04 5.03 -41.14
N PRO A 549 -5.79 4.68 -41.53
CA PRO A 549 -4.63 5.56 -41.40
C PRO A 549 -4.84 6.95 -42.04
N LYS A 550 -5.54 7.02 -43.18
CA LYS A 550 -5.89 8.30 -43.85
C LYS A 550 -6.94 9.07 -43.05
N GLY A 551 -7.99 8.39 -42.59
CA GLY A 551 -9.00 8.95 -41.70
C GLY A 551 -8.44 9.43 -40.37
N ALA A 552 -7.42 8.76 -39.82
CA ALA A 552 -6.70 9.15 -38.60
C ALA A 552 -5.97 10.49 -38.80
N VAL A 553 -5.23 10.61 -39.90
CA VAL A 553 -4.54 11.84 -40.29
C VAL A 553 -5.55 12.96 -40.51
N ASP A 554 -6.61 12.73 -41.28
CA ASP A 554 -7.66 13.73 -41.52
C ASP A 554 -8.37 14.16 -40.23
N PHE A 555 -8.61 13.23 -39.32
CA PHE A 555 -9.22 13.51 -38.02
C PHE A 555 -8.33 14.41 -37.16
N VAL A 556 -7.03 14.12 -37.11
CA VAL A 556 -6.04 14.92 -36.37
C VAL A 556 -5.85 16.29 -37.03
N LEU A 557 -5.77 16.35 -38.36
CA LEU A 557 -5.61 17.60 -39.10
C LEU A 557 -6.80 18.55 -38.92
N LYS A 558 -8.04 18.02 -38.81
CA LYS A 558 -9.23 18.82 -38.49
C LYS A 558 -9.18 19.50 -37.12
N GLN A 559 -8.26 19.10 -36.25
CA GLN A 559 -8.11 19.67 -34.91
C GLN A 559 -7.04 20.74 -34.85
N PHE A 560 -6.18 20.88 -35.85
CA PHE A 560 -5.26 22.00 -35.96
C PHE A 560 -5.98 23.18 -36.60
#